data_AF-A0A4R2N6A5-F1
#
_entry.id   AF-A0A4R2N6A5-F1
#
_cell.length_a   1.000
_cell.length_b   1.000
_cell.length_c   1.000
_cell.angle_alpha   90.00
_cell.angle_beta   90.00
_cell.angle_gamma   90.00
#
_symmetry.space_group_name_H-M   'P 1'
#
loop_
_entity.id
_entity.type
_entity.pdbx_description
1 polymer ?
#
loop_
_entity_poly.entity_id
_entity_poly.type
_entity_poly.pdbx_seq_one_letter_code
_entity_poly.pdbx_strand_id
1 'polypeptide(L)'
;MSKPLRLSEKWFRRGLWLVALVFASFLIGLGGTIVGDLPKVEATLQLDDFLDKGAAQALRAQLQQAHTAEQDAQTALEQAQLQRSKARSETQAERETFSNWLAARSVTQRAEHDPEVLARTQALDALKQTERRTQQAVQVQEQAALDARQNAAATRQRLSDLESSGYARLNAERRKVELRVFLYRLALTLPLLALAGWLFVKQRRSTYWPFVWGFIWFALFAFFVELVPYLPSYGGYVRYVVGIAVTALVGRYAILALNRYLERQRQAEALPDQERRKELGYDVALARLAKNVCPGCERPVDLKNEQIDFCPHCGIGLFDRCGHCHTRKSAFARFCHACGTVAAGRAGSAD
;
A
#
# COMPACT_ATOMS: atom_id res chain seq x y z
N MET A 1 4.90 -15.09 41.06
CA MET A 1 3.92 -15.86 41.86
C MET A 1 2.69 -16.18 41.01
N SER A 2 2.72 -17.29 40.29
CA SER A 2 1.56 -17.78 39.53
C SER A 2 0.71 -18.67 40.42
N LYS A 3 -0.34 -18.11 41.05
CA LYS A 3 -1.40 -18.91 41.67
C LYS A 3 -2.03 -19.78 40.57
N PRO A 4 -2.11 -21.11 40.72
CA PRO A 4 -2.77 -21.98 39.76
C PRO A 4 -4.29 -21.70 39.82
N LEU A 5 -4.73 -20.74 39.01
CA LEU A 5 -6.13 -20.43 38.80
C LEU A 5 -6.80 -21.69 38.22
N ARG A 6 -7.91 -22.12 38.85
CA ARG A 6 -8.75 -23.25 38.39
C ARG A 6 -9.05 -23.07 36.90
N LEU A 7 -9.13 -24.18 36.14
CA LEU A 7 -9.35 -24.18 34.69
C LEU A 7 -10.47 -23.22 34.26
N SER A 8 -11.57 -23.18 35.02
CA SER A 8 -12.71 -22.29 34.81
C SER A 8 -12.33 -20.80 34.81
N GLU A 9 -11.50 -20.34 35.74
CA GLU A 9 -11.15 -18.92 35.86
C GLU A 9 -10.25 -18.44 34.71
N LYS A 10 -9.36 -19.31 34.21
CA LYS A 10 -8.55 -19.01 33.02
C LYS A 10 -9.42 -18.86 31.77
N TRP A 11 -10.40 -19.74 31.59
CA TRP A 11 -11.35 -19.67 30.49
C TRP A 11 -12.27 -18.46 30.62
N PHE A 12 -12.73 -18.13 31.83
CA PHE A 12 -13.54 -16.93 32.07
C PHE A 12 -12.77 -15.65 31.72
N ARG A 13 -11.51 -15.52 32.15
CA ARG A 13 -10.65 -14.37 31.80
C ARG A 13 -10.38 -14.27 30.30
N ARG A 14 -10.23 -15.40 29.60
CA ARG A 14 -10.10 -15.41 28.12
C ARG A 14 -11.40 -15.01 27.43
N GLY A 15 -12.55 -15.49 27.93
CA GLY A 15 -13.87 -15.09 27.45
C GLY A 15 -14.10 -13.58 27.60
N LEU A 16 -13.74 -13.00 28.74
CA LEU A 16 -13.80 -11.56 28.98
C LEU A 16 -12.92 -10.75 28.01
N TRP A 17 -11.73 -11.24 27.65
CA TRP A 17 -10.90 -10.63 26.59
C TRP A 17 -11.55 -10.71 25.22
N LEU A 18 -12.21 -11.81 24.88
CA LEU A 18 -12.96 -11.95 23.62
C LEU A 18 -14.11 -10.94 23.58
N VAL A 19 -14.87 -10.80 24.67
CA VAL A 19 -15.94 -9.78 24.79
C VAL A 19 -15.37 -8.37 24.59
N ALA A 20 -14.21 -8.06 25.17
CA ALA A 20 -13.55 -6.77 24.97
C ALA A 20 -13.18 -6.51 23.50
N LEU A 21 -12.68 -7.52 22.79
CA LEU A 21 -12.35 -7.42 21.36
C LEU A 21 -13.60 -7.24 20.49
N VAL A 22 -14.67 -7.99 20.77
CA VAL A 22 -15.94 -7.84 20.06
C VAL A 22 -16.53 -6.45 20.29
N PHE A 23 -16.55 -5.98 21.55
CA PHE A 23 -16.99 -4.64 21.88
C PHE A 23 -16.17 -3.57 21.15
N ALA A 24 -14.84 -3.70 21.13
CA ALA A 24 -13.98 -2.80 20.37
C ALA A 24 -14.30 -2.83 18.86
N SER A 25 -14.54 -4.02 18.28
CA SER A 25 -14.91 -4.16 16.87
C SER A 25 -16.22 -3.46 16.52
N PHE A 26 -17.23 -3.54 17.38
CA PHE A 26 -18.49 -2.82 17.20
C PHE A 26 -18.29 -1.31 17.27
N LEU A 27 -17.49 -0.81 18.22
CA LEU A 27 -17.15 0.61 18.31
C LEU A 27 -16.37 1.10 17.09
N ILE A 28 -15.44 0.29 16.59
CA ILE A 28 -14.68 0.58 15.36
C ILE A 28 -15.63 0.67 14.16
N GLY A 29 -16.56 -0.29 14.02
CA GLY A 29 -17.56 -0.27 12.95
C GLY A 29 -18.47 0.95 13.03
N LEU A 30 -18.95 1.29 14.22
CA LEU A 30 -19.80 2.46 14.46
C LEU A 30 -19.05 3.78 14.20
N GLY A 31 -17.79 3.89 14.63
CA GLY A 31 -16.92 5.04 14.36
C GLY A 31 -16.74 5.26 12.87
N GLY A 32 -16.41 4.19 12.13
CA GLY A 32 -16.25 4.23 10.68
C GLY A 32 -17.51 4.64 9.92
N THR A 33 -18.70 4.24 10.37
CA THR A 33 -19.96 4.68 9.77
C THR A 33 -20.25 6.16 10.04
N ILE A 34 -20.04 6.62 11.29
CA ILE A 34 -20.31 8.01 11.67
C ILE A 34 -19.36 8.97 10.95
N VAL A 35 -18.08 8.62 10.83
CA VAL A 35 -17.08 9.44 10.12
C VAL A 35 -17.18 9.29 8.60
N GLY A 36 -17.63 8.13 8.10
CA GLY A 36 -17.94 7.92 6.69
C GLY A 36 -19.13 8.75 6.19
N ASP A 37 -20.04 9.10 7.10
CA ASP A 37 -21.20 9.97 6.86
C ASP A 37 -20.93 11.45 7.17
N LEU A 38 -19.76 11.80 7.73
CA LEU A 38 -19.32 13.20 7.80
C LEU A 38 -19.13 13.75 6.37
N PRO A 39 -19.56 14.98 6.13
CA PRO A 39 -20.29 15.35 4.94
C PRO A 39 -19.49 15.15 3.66
N LYS A 40 -19.99 14.27 2.78
CA LYS A 40 -19.76 14.33 1.33
C LYS A 40 -20.44 15.58 0.70
N VAL A 41 -20.56 16.68 1.45
CA VAL A 41 -21.39 17.86 1.13
C VAL A 41 -20.53 19.00 0.55
N GLU A 42 -19.21 18.86 0.50
CA GLU A 42 -18.42 19.71 -0.40
C GLU A 42 -18.54 19.18 -1.83
N ALA A 43 -19.23 19.95 -2.67
CA ALA A 43 -19.31 19.71 -4.12
C ALA A 43 -17.92 19.38 -4.66
N THR A 44 -17.82 18.42 -5.58
CA THR A 44 -16.53 18.08 -6.21
C THR A 44 -15.97 19.33 -6.87
N LEU A 45 -14.94 19.94 -6.28
CA LEU A 45 -14.26 21.10 -6.86
C LEU A 45 -13.72 20.71 -8.24
N GLN A 46 -14.33 21.24 -9.31
CA GLN A 46 -13.88 21.07 -10.68
C GLN A 46 -13.00 22.24 -11.10
N LEU A 47 -12.10 22.00 -12.05
CA LEU A 47 -11.21 23.05 -12.57
C LEU A 47 -12.02 24.22 -13.16
N ASP A 48 -13.10 23.91 -13.88
CA ASP A 48 -13.96 24.91 -14.52
C ASP A 48 -14.64 25.84 -13.51
N ASP A 49 -14.74 25.48 -12.23
CA ASP A 49 -15.27 26.38 -11.18
C ASP A 49 -14.28 27.46 -10.74
N PHE A 50 -12.99 27.29 -11.07
CA PHE A 50 -11.92 28.24 -10.78
C PHE A 50 -11.45 29.02 -12.01
N LEU A 51 -12.04 28.72 -13.16
CA LEU A 51 -11.78 29.39 -14.43
C LEU A 51 -12.96 30.30 -14.78
N ASP A 52 -12.67 31.34 -15.57
CA ASP A 52 -13.72 32.01 -16.32
C ASP A 52 -14.23 31.02 -17.38
N LYS A 53 -15.40 30.42 -17.13
CA LYS A 53 -16.03 29.41 -17.99
C LYS A 53 -16.21 29.93 -19.41
N GLY A 54 -16.52 31.22 -19.59
CA GLY A 54 -16.67 31.85 -20.90
C GLY A 54 -15.33 31.96 -21.63
N ALA A 55 -14.30 32.48 -20.96
CA ALA A 55 -12.97 32.60 -21.55
C ALA A 55 -12.35 31.23 -21.88
N ALA A 56 -12.50 30.24 -20.99
CA ALA A 56 -11.99 28.89 -21.21
C ALA A 56 -12.71 28.18 -22.38
N GLN A 57 -14.04 28.30 -22.48
CA GLN A 57 -14.80 27.75 -23.60
C GLN A 57 -14.43 28.41 -24.92
N ALA A 58 -14.28 29.74 -24.95
CA ALA A 58 -13.86 30.48 -26.14
C ALA A 58 -12.48 30.02 -26.62
N LEU A 59 -11.53 29.83 -25.70
CA LEU A 59 -10.16 29.43 -26.03
C LEU A 59 -10.07 27.96 -26.46
N ARG A 60 -10.89 27.08 -25.87
CA ARG A 60 -11.06 25.68 -26.32
C ARG A 60 -11.66 25.63 -27.73
N ALA A 61 -12.67 26.45 -28.02
CA ALA A 61 -13.26 26.55 -29.35
C ALA A 61 -12.24 27.10 -30.38
N GLN A 62 -11.46 28.13 -30.02
CA GLN A 62 -10.39 28.65 -30.87
C GLN A 62 -9.30 27.59 -31.14
N LEU A 63 -8.93 26.79 -30.13
CA LEU A 63 -7.96 25.71 -30.32
C LEU A 63 -8.50 24.63 -31.27
N GLN A 64 -9.78 24.30 -31.16
CA GLN A 64 -10.43 23.35 -32.06
C GLN A 64 -10.45 23.87 -33.50
N GLN A 65 -10.79 25.15 -33.70
CA GLN A 65 -10.71 25.80 -35.01
C GLN A 65 -9.28 25.85 -35.55
N ALA A 66 -8.29 26.17 -34.72
CA ALA A 66 -6.89 26.21 -35.12
C ALA A 66 -6.38 24.81 -35.53
N HIS A 67 -6.83 23.74 -34.86
CA HIS A 67 -6.52 22.37 -35.26
C HIS A 67 -7.16 21.96 -36.58
N THR A 68 -8.42 22.34 -36.82
CA THR A 68 -9.04 22.13 -38.15
C THR A 68 -8.27 22.88 -39.23
N ALA A 69 -7.91 24.15 -39.00
CA ALA A 69 -7.13 24.94 -39.95
C ALA A 69 -5.74 24.34 -40.20
N GLU A 70 -5.09 23.77 -39.18
CA GLU A 70 -3.82 23.06 -39.32
C GLU A 70 -3.97 21.82 -40.21
N GLN A 71 -5.04 21.03 -40.03
CA GLN A 71 -5.33 19.84 -40.85
C GLN A 71 -5.65 20.21 -42.30
N ASP A 72 -6.43 21.27 -42.52
CA ASP A 72 -6.78 21.77 -43.85
C ASP A 72 -5.53 22.29 -44.58
N ALA A 73 -4.66 23.04 -43.90
CA ALA A 73 -3.41 23.53 -44.46
C ALA A 73 -2.43 22.39 -44.79
N GLN A 74 -2.36 21.35 -43.96
CA GLN A 74 -1.56 20.15 -44.25
C GLN A 74 -2.10 19.41 -45.49
N THR A 75 -3.41 19.23 -45.58
CA THR A 75 -4.05 18.59 -46.74
C THR A 75 -3.81 19.39 -48.03
N ALA A 76 -3.90 20.73 -47.97
CA ALA A 76 -3.62 21.60 -49.10
C ALA A 76 -2.14 21.54 -49.54
N LEU A 77 -1.22 21.45 -48.57
CA LEU A 77 0.21 21.26 -48.84
C LEU A 77 0.48 19.93 -49.53
N GLU A 78 -0.10 18.83 -49.06
CA GLU A 78 0.02 17.51 -49.68
C GLU A 78 -0.49 17.51 -51.13
N GLN A 79 -1.63 18.15 -51.38
CA GLN A 79 -2.17 18.31 -52.73
C GLN A 79 -1.23 19.14 -53.63
N ALA A 80 -0.67 20.24 -53.12
CA ALA A 80 0.29 21.05 -53.88
C ALA A 80 1.58 20.27 -54.19
N GLN A 81 2.07 19.46 -53.24
CA GLN A 81 3.23 18.60 -53.42
C GLN A 81 2.96 17.51 -54.48
N LEU A 82 1.76 16.94 -54.51
CA LEU A 82 1.34 16.00 -55.54
C LEU A 82 1.27 16.65 -56.93
N GLN A 83 0.76 17.88 -57.04
CA GLN A 83 0.75 18.59 -58.33
C GLN A 83 2.16 18.92 -58.80
N ARG A 84 3.05 19.31 -57.88
CA ARG A 84 4.47 19.53 -58.18
C ARG A 84 5.15 18.25 -58.65
N SER A 85 4.89 17.10 -58.00
CA SER A 85 5.49 15.82 -58.40
C SER A 85 5.01 15.42 -59.80
N LYS A 86 3.72 15.60 -60.11
CA LYS A 86 3.16 15.38 -61.45
C LYS A 86 3.83 16.28 -62.50
N ALA A 87 3.86 17.60 -62.27
CA ALA A 87 4.47 18.55 -63.21
C ALA A 87 5.96 18.28 -63.43
N ARG A 88 6.68 17.85 -62.38
CA ARG A 88 8.09 17.45 -62.48
C ARG A 88 8.27 16.19 -63.31
N SER A 89 7.44 15.18 -63.11
CA SER A 89 7.47 13.94 -63.89
C SER A 89 7.16 14.18 -65.37
N GLU A 90 6.14 14.99 -65.69
CA GLU A 90 5.81 15.38 -67.07
C GLU A 90 6.97 16.12 -67.74
N THR A 91 7.56 17.08 -67.03
CA THR A 91 8.74 17.83 -67.50
C THR A 91 9.94 16.90 -67.73
N GLN A 92 10.15 15.91 -66.87
CA GLN A 92 11.23 14.95 -67.02
C GLN A 92 11.00 14.00 -68.21
N ALA A 93 9.79 13.45 -68.34
CA ALA A 93 9.42 12.58 -69.45
C ALA A 93 9.55 13.28 -70.81
N GLU A 94 9.14 14.55 -70.90
CA GLU A 94 9.29 15.35 -72.13
C GLU A 94 10.75 15.70 -72.43
N ARG A 95 11.57 15.96 -71.40
CA ARG A 95 13.02 16.12 -71.58
C ARG A 95 13.68 14.86 -72.11
N GLU A 96 13.34 13.71 -71.54
CA GLU A 96 13.87 12.41 -71.97
C GLU A 96 13.45 12.12 -73.42
N THR A 97 12.16 12.31 -73.74
CA THR A 97 11.62 12.12 -75.09
C THR A 97 12.27 13.07 -76.10
N PHE A 98 12.42 14.35 -75.74
CA PHE A 98 13.11 15.35 -76.57
C PHE A 98 14.59 15.00 -76.78
N SER A 99 15.29 14.52 -75.73
CA SER A 99 16.69 14.11 -75.83
C SER A 99 16.88 12.87 -76.71
N ASN A 100 16.00 11.87 -76.60
CA ASN A 100 16.02 10.67 -77.42
C ASN A 100 15.73 11.00 -78.89
N TRP A 101 14.78 11.91 -79.14
CA TRP A 101 14.47 12.41 -80.47
C TRP A 101 15.66 13.17 -81.10
N LEU A 102 16.31 14.07 -80.33
CA LEU A 102 17.52 14.76 -80.76
C LEU A 102 18.66 13.77 -81.06
N ALA A 103 18.87 12.76 -80.20
CA ALA A 103 19.90 11.75 -80.40
C ALA A 103 19.65 10.95 -81.69
N ALA A 104 18.43 10.46 -81.93
CA ALA A 104 18.06 9.72 -83.13
C ALA A 104 18.22 10.57 -84.42
N ARG A 105 17.95 11.89 -84.35
CA ARG A 105 18.03 12.80 -85.51
C ARG A 105 19.43 13.38 -85.75
N SER A 106 20.25 13.52 -84.71
CA SER A 106 21.66 13.93 -84.84
C SER A 106 22.51 12.96 -85.66
N VAL A 107 22.04 11.72 -85.81
CA VAL A 107 22.64 10.69 -86.69
C VAL A 107 22.29 10.91 -88.17
N THR A 108 21.26 11.71 -88.49
CA THR A 108 20.68 11.74 -89.85
C THR A 108 20.77 13.04 -90.65
N GLN A 109 20.90 14.27 -90.11
CA GLN A 109 21.30 15.48 -90.91
C GLN A 109 21.42 16.82 -90.15
N ARG A 110 21.98 17.83 -90.87
CA ARG A 110 22.43 19.19 -90.47
C ARG A 110 21.41 20.01 -89.65
N ALA A 111 21.87 20.57 -88.53
CA ALA A 111 21.06 21.01 -87.39
C ALA A 111 20.71 22.51 -87.34
N GLU A 112 20.90 23.29 -88.40
CA GLU A 112 21.08 24.72 -88.16
C GLU A 112 19.79 25.55 -88.04
N HIS A 113 18.69 25.31 -88.77
CA HIS A 113 17.42 26.06 -88.61
C HIS A 113 16.19 25.18 -88.83
N ASP A 114 15.70 24.50 -87.79
CA ASP A 114 14.55 23.58 -87.88
C ASP A 114 13.34 24.09 -87.07
N PRO A 115 12.19 24.38 -87.73
CA PRO A 115 10.98 24.84 -87.04
C PRO A 115 10.45 23.80 -86.03
N GLU A 116 10.75 22.51 -86.19
CA GLU A 116 10.31 21.44 -85.29
C GLU A 116 11.05 21.48 -83.94
N VAL A 117 12.34 21.85 -83.94
CA VAL A 117 13.14 22.04 -82.71
C VAL A 117 12.61 23.23 -81.91
N LEU A 118 12.30 24.33 -82.58
CA LEU A 118 11.71 25.52 -81.95
C LEU A 118 10.36 25.19 -81.31
N ALA A 119 9.48 24.46 -82.01
CA ALA A 119 8.18 24.06 -81.46
C ALA A 119 8.30 23.17 -80.21
N ARG A 120 9.21 22.18 -80.22
CA ARG A 120 9.45 21.30 -79.05
C ARG A 120 10.13 22.04 -77.89
N THR A 121 11.01 23.01 -78.19
CA THR A 121 11.62 23.87 -77.17
C THR A 121 10.57 24.73 -76.49
N GLN A 122 9.66 25.35 -77.25
CA GLN A 122 8.54 26.12 -76.71
C GLN A 122 7.60 25.26 -75.84
N ALA A 123 7.33 24.02 -76.24
CA ALA A 123 6.55 23.08 -75.43
C ALA A 123 7.25 22.75 -74.10
N LEU A 124 8.57 22.52 -74.12
CA LEU A 124 9.36 22.28 -72.92
C LEU A 124 9.41 23.52 -72.00
N ASP A 125 9.52 24.72 -72.57
CA ASP A 125 9.48 25.98 -71.82
C ASP A 125 8.12 26.19 -71.12
N ALA A 126 7.02 25.84 -71.78
CA ALA A 126 5.67 25.86 -71.18
C ALA A 126 5.55 24.91 -69.98
N LEU A 127 6.12 23.69 -70.08
CA LEU A 127 6.17 22.73 -68.97
C LEU A 127 7.05 23.24 -67.83
N LYS A 128 8.19 23.84 -68.14
CA LYS A 128 9.07 24.50 -67.15
C LYS A 128 8.36 25.62 -66.41
N GLN A 129 7.55 26.40 -67.10
CA GLN A 129 6.75 27.46 -66.47
C GLN A 129 5.70 26.86 -65.51
N THR A 130 5.06 25.76 -65.89
CA THR A 130 4.12 25.02 -65.02
C THR A 130 4.81 24.43 -63.80
N GLU A 131 6.01 23.85 -63.92
CA GLU A 131 6.81 23.38 -62.79
C GLU A 131 7.15 24.53 -61.81
N ARG A 132 7.53 25.71 -62.32
CA ARG A 132 7.79 26.89 -61.46
C ARG A 132 6.53 27.36 -60.74
N ARG A 133 5.37 27.39 -61.41
CA ARG A 133 4.08 27.76 -60.81
C ARG A 133 3.65 26.78 -59.71
N THR A 134 3.79 25.47 -59.96
CA THR A 134 3.49 24.45 -58.94
C THR A 134 4.47 24.50 -57.76
N GLN A 135 5.75 24.81 -58.01
CA GLN A 135 6.73 25.05 -56.94
C GLN A 135 6.38 26.27 -56.07
N GLN A 136 5.98 27.39 -56.69
CA GLN A 136 5.52 28.58 -55.97
C GLN A 136 4.25 28.27 -55.16
N ALA A 137 3.32 27.49 -55.72
CA ALA A 137 2.12 27.04 -55.01
C ALA A 137 2.47 26.21 -53.75
N VAL A 138 3.46 25.31 -53.84
CA VAL A 138 3.95 24.56 -52.65
C VAL A 138 4.51 25.52 -51.60
N GLN A 139 5.35 26.49 -51.97
CA GLN A 139 5.95 27.45 -51.03
C GLN A 139 4.88 28.26 -50.28
N VAL A 140 3.82 28.68 -50.98
CA VAL A 140 2.68 29.38 -50.35
C VAL A 140 1.97 28.49 -49.34
N GLN A 141 1.76 27.21 -49.68
CA GLN A 141 1.12 26.25 -48.76
C GLN A 141 2.03 25.86 -47.59
N GLU A 142 3.35 25.80 -47.78
CA GLU A 142 4.31 25.57 -46.68
C GLU A 142 4.26 26.70 -45.66
N GLN A 143 4.23 27.95 -46.12
CA GLN A 143 4.08 29.12 -45.26
C GLN A 143 2.73 29.09 -44.51
N ALA A 144 1.63 28.82 -45.22
CA ALA A 144 0.31 28.71 -44.61
C ALA A 144 0.23 27.61 -43.54
N ALA A 145 0.84 26.45 -43.79
CA ALA A 145 0.91 25.35 -42.83
C ALA A 145 1.77 25.71 -41.59
N LEU A 146 2.87 26.45 -41.78
CA LEU A 146 3.69 26.95 -40.67
C LEU A 146 2.90 27.95 -39.81
N ASP A 147 2.21 28.90 -40.43
CA ASP A 147 1.42 29.92 -39.73
C ASP A 147 0.25 29.27 -38.96
N ALA A 148 -0.43 28.28 -39.55
CA ALA A 148 -1.47 27.50 -38.89
C ALA A 148 -0.94 26.77 -37.64
N ARG A 149 0.24 26.13 -37.75
CA ARG A 149 0.91 25.47 -36.62
C ARG A 149 1.29 26.44 -35.51
N GLN A 150 1.85 27.59 -35.86
CA GLN A 150 2.23 28.62 -34.88
C GLN A 150 0.99 29.17 -34.14
N ASN A 151 -0.11 29.40 -34.86
CA ASN A 151 -1.37 29.85 -34.28
C ASN A 151 -1.98 28.79 -33.33
N ALA A 152 -1.95 27.51 -33.70
CA ALA A 152 -2.41 26.42 -32.84
C ALA A 152 -1.55 26.31 -31.57
N ALA A 153 -0.22 26.42 -31.70
CA ALA A 153 0.70 26.40 -30.56
C ALA A 153 0.48 27.59 -29.62
N ALA A 154 0.35 28.80 -30.15
CA ALA A 154 0.09 30.01 -29.37
C ALA A 154 -1.26 29.92 -28.63
N THR A 155 -2.29 29.40 -29.27
CA THR A 155 -3.63 29.22 -28.66
C THR A 155 -3.58 28.18 -27.55
N ARG A 156 -2.87 27.06 -27.77
CA ARG A 156 -2.65 26.04 -26.73
C ARG A 156 -1.91 26.59 -25.53
N GLN A 157 -0.90 27.44 -25.74
CA GLN A 157 -0.14 28.04 -24.65
C GLN A 157 -1.00 29.00 -23.81
N ARG A 158 -1.83 29.83 -24.46
CA ARG A 158 -2.80 30.67 -23.74
C ARG A 158 -3.78 29.84 -22.91
N LEU A 159 -4.22 28.68 -23.44
CA LEU A 159 -5.10 27.77 -22.71
C LEU A 159 -4.39 27.14 -21.50
N SER A 160 -3.15 26.68 -21.67
CA SER A 160 -2.37 26.13 -20.55
C SER A 160 -2.09 27.17 -19.47
N ASP A 161 -1.82 28.43 -19.86
CA ASP A 161 -1.58 29.52 -18.90
C ASP A 161 -2.84 29.80 -18.08
N LEU A 162 -4.00 29.88 -18.74
CA LEU A 162 -5.29 30.03 -18.08
C LEU A 162 -5.57 28.86 -17.13
N GLU A 163 -5.42 27.62 -17.59
CA GLU A 163 -5.65 26.41 -16.80
C GLU A 163 -4.67 26.28 -15.63
N SER A 164 -3.40 26.66 -15.79
CA SER A 164 -2.40 26.62 -14.71
C SER A 164 -2.80 27.47 -13.51
N SER A 165 -3.37 28.64 -13.76
CA SER A 165 -3.89 29.53 -12.72
C SER A 165 -5.11 28.93 -12.01
N GLY A 166 -5.97 28.25 -12.77
CA GLY A 166 -7.11 27.47 -12.24
C GLY A 166 -6.66 26.32 -11.36
N TYR A 167 -5.64 25.55 -11.78
CA TYR A 167 -5.08 24.45 -11.01
C TYR A 167 -4.47 24.92 -9.69
N ALA A 168 -3.76 26.06 -9.69
CA ALA A 168 -3.21 26.63 -8.46
C ALA A 168 -4.30 26.97 -7.43
N ARG A 169 -5.39 27.59 -7.88
CA ARG A 169 -6.55 27.94 -7.02
C ARG A 169 -7.31 26.70 -6.56
N LEU A 170 -7.56 25.75 -7.46
CA LEU A 170 -8.18 24.48 -7.16
C LEU A 170 -7.40 23.72 -6.07
N ASN A 171 -6.08 23.66 -6.19
CA ASN A 171 -5.22 23.01 -5.21
C ASN A 171 -5.24 23.73 -3.85
N ALA A 172 -5.29 25.07 -3.85
CA ALA A 172 -5.39 25.84 -2.61
C ALA A 172 -6.72 25.58 -1.87
N GLU A 173 -7.84 25.55 -2.58
CA GLU A 173 -9.15 25.25 -1.97
C GLU A 173 -9.29 23.78 -1.56
N ARG A 174 -8.77 22.83 -2.36
CA ARG A 174 -8.70 21.41 -1.98
C ARG A 174 -7.98 21.23 -0.66
N ARG A 175 -6.83 21.89 -0.47
CA ARG A 175 -6.10 21.87 0.81
C ARG A 175 -6.92 22.39 1.98
N LYS A 176 -7.74 23.43 1.77
CA LYS A 176 -8.62 23.95 2.83
C LYS A 176 -9.72 22.95 3.18
N VAL A 177 -10.34 22.31 2.20
CA VAL A 177 -11.35 21.26 2.41
C VAL A 177 -10.73 20.07 3.15
N GLU A 178 -9.58 19.58 2.68
CA GLU A 178 -8.83 18.51 3.37
C GLU A 178 -8.51 18.88 4.82
N LEU A 179 -8.08 20.12 5.08
CA LEU A 179 -7.80 20.60 6.43
C LEU A 179 -9.07 20.68 7.30
N ARG A 180 -10.22 21.10 6.75
CA ARG A 180 -11.49 21.12 7.49
C ARG A 180 -11.94 19.70 7.85
N VAL A 181 -11.90 18.77 6.89
CA VAL A 181 -12.23 17.35 7.14
C VAL A 181 -11.29 16.78 8.20
N PHE A 182 -10.01 17.09 8.12
CA PHE A 182 -9.04 16.72 9.15
C PHE A 182 -9.39 17.31 10.52
N LEU A 183 -9.73 18.61 10.60
CA LEU A 183 -10.12 19.27 11.85
C LEU A 183 -11.39 18.66 12.46
N TYR A 184 -12.39 18.32 11.66
CA TYR A 184 -13.59 17.64 12.16
C TYR A 184 -13.26 16.26 12.73
N ARG A 185 -12.43 15.48 12.05
CA ARG A 185 -11.97 14.17 12.55
C ARG A 185 -11.12 14.31 13.81
N LEU A 186 -10.26 15.32 13.86
CA LEU A 186 -9.45 15.62 15.03
C LEU A 186 -10.32 16.01 16.23
N ALA A 187 -11.31 16.88 16.01
CA ALA A 187 -12.27 17.30 17.04
C ALA A 187 -13.10 16.13 17.59
N LEU A 188 -13.36 15.10 16.77
CA LEU A 188 -14.04 13.88 17.22
C LEU A 188 -13.09 12.91 17.93
N THR A 189 -11.89 12.65 17.39
CA THR A 189 -10.99 11.60 17.89
C THR A 189 -10.20 12.03 19.14
N LEU A 190 -9.83 13.30 19.28
CA LEU A 190 -9.08 13.82 20.42
C LEU A 190 -9.83 13.65 21.77
N PRO A 191 -11.12 14.00 21.91
CA PRO A 191 -11.85 13.76 23.15
C PRO A 191 -12.01 12.26 23.48
N LEU A 192 -12.17 11.41 22.46
CA LEU A 192 -12.18 9.95 22.63
C LEU A 192 -10.84 9.45 23.21
N LEU A 193 -9.72 9.96 22.68
CA LEU A 193 -8.39 9.58 23.13
C LEU A 193 -8.07 10.10 24.54
N ALA A 194 -8.54 11.31 24.87
CA ALA A 194 -8.47 11.86 26.22
C ALA A 194 -9.27 11.00 27.22
N LEU A 195 -10.48 10.59 26.85
CA LEU A 195 -11.30 9.70 27.67
C LEU A 195 -10.64 8.33 27.86
N ALA A 196 -9.99 7.80 26.82
CA ALA A 196 -9.25 6.54 26.90
C ALA A 196 -8.04 6.65 27.84
N GLY A 197 -7.30 7.76 27.77
CA GLY A 197 -6.20 8.06 28.71
C GLY A 197 -6.68 8.16 30.16
N TRP A 198 -7.79 8.86 30.39
CA TRP A 198 -8.40 8.96 31.72
C TRP A 198 -8.85 7.59 32.26
N LEU A 199 -9.54 6.80 31.44
CA LEU A 199 -9.96 5.44 31.78
C LEU A 199 -8.78 4.52 32.09
N PHE A 200 -7.66 4.67 31.36
CA PHE A 200 -6.44 3.90 31.61
C PHE A 200 -5.82 4.21 32.98
N VAL A 201 -5.75 5.48 33.37
CA VAL A 201 -5.18 5.88 34.66
C VAL A 201 -6.08 5.47 35.82
N LYS A 202 -7.39 5.72 35.71
CA LYS A 202 -8.33 5.59 36.84
C LYS A 202 -9.01 4.22 36.93
N GLN A 203 -9.33 3.58 35.80
CA GLN A 203 -10.27 2.44 35.75
C GLN A 203 -9.64 1.10 35.30
N ARG A 204 -8.33 1.05 34.99
CA ARG A 204 -7.66 -0.17 34.47
C ARG A 204 -7.73 -1.42 35.37
N ARG A 205 -8.01 -1.27 36.67
CA ARG A 205 -8.14 -2.37 37.66
C ARG A 205 -9.58 -2.58 38.14
N SER A 206 -10.55 -1.91 37.53
CA SER A 206 -11.97 -2.03 37.89
C SER A 206 -12.54 -3.39 37.50
N THR A 207 -13.68 -3.76 38.09
CA THR A 207 -14.45 -4.96 37.71
C THR A 207 -14.80 -4.96 36.21
N TYR A 208 -15.02 -3.78 35.63
CA TYR A 208 -15.33 -3.58 34.21
C TYR A 208 -14.09 -3.42 33.33
N TRP A 209 -12.92 -3.89 33.76
CA TRP A 209 -11.67 -3.78 33.00
C TRP A 209 -11.75 -4.24 31.53
N PRO A 210 -12.54 -5.25 31.11
CA PRO A 210 -12.56 -5.66 29.70
C PRO A 210 -13.12 -4.55 28.79
N PHE A 211 -14.16 -3.84 29.22
CA PHE A 211 -14.74 -2.72 28.46
C PHE A 211 -13.79 -1.52 28.41
N VAL A 212 -13.07 -1.26 29.51
CA VAL A 212 -12.03 -0.21 29.57
C VAL A 212 -10.94 -0.50 28.54
N TRP A 213 -10.42 -1.72 28.50
CA TRP A 213 -9.41 -2.12 27.52
C TRP A 213 -9.96 -2.13 26.10
N GLY A 214 -11.20 -2.57 25.89
CA GLY A 214 -11.87 -2.50 24.59
C GLY A 214 -11.98 -1.07 24.07
N PHE A 215 -12.37 -0.12 24.92
CA PHE A 215 -12.43 1.30 24.58
C PHE A 215 -11.05 1.89 24.27
N ILE A 216 -10.01 1.50 25.03
CA ILE A 216 -8.63 1.94 24.75
C ILE A 216 -8.15 1.42 23.38
N TRP A 217 -8.41 0.15 23.07
CA TRP A 217 -8.09 -0.42 21.77
C TRP A 217 -8.82 0.30 20.64
N PHE A 218 -10.11 0.57 20.82
CA PHE A 218 -10.91 1.36 19.88
C PHE A 218 -10.34 2.77 19.68
N ALA A 219 -10.05 3.51 20.75
CA ALA A 219 -9.55 4.88 20.65
C ALA A 219 -8.18 4.96 19.98
N LEU A 220 -7.28 4.02 20.30
CA LEU A 220 -5.99 3.90 19.61
C LEU A 220 -6.18 3.54 18.14
N PHE A 221 -7.07 2.60 17.83
CA PHE A 221 -7.37 2.22 16.45
C PHE A 221 -7.94 3.38 15.65
N ALA A 222 -8.95 4.07 16.17
CA ALA A 222 -9.54 5.25 15.55
C ALA A 222 -8.47 6.33 15.29
N PHE A 223 -7.59 6.58 16.25
CA PHE A 223 -6.48 7.50 16.04
C PHE A 223 -5.53 7.05 14.91
N PHE A 224 -5.03 5.82 14.93
CA PHE A 224 -4.01 5.37 13.97
C PHE A 224 -4.54 5.00 12.58
N VAL A 225 -5.81 4.59 12.48
CA VAL A 225 -6.40 4.07 11.24
C VAL A 225 -7.40 5.04 10.64
N GLU A 226 -8.04 5.90 11.42
CA GLU A 226 -9.06 6.82 10.93
C GLU A 226 -8.56 8.26 10.81
N LEU A 227 -7.74 8.72 11.77
CA LEU A 227 -7.19 10.07 11.76
C LEU A 227 -5.89 10.15 10.95
N VAL A 228 -4.95 9.23 11.19
CA VAL A 228 -3.61 9.30 10.61
C VAL A 228 -3.59 9.22 9.07
N PRO A 229 -4.38 8.38 8.36
CA PRO A 229 -4.34 8.33 6.90
C PRO A 229 -4.75 9.63 6.19
N TYR A 230 -5.41 10.55 6.90
CA TYR A 230 -5.95 11.80 6.36
C TYR A 230 -5.13 13.03 6.76
N LEU A 231 -3.96 12.83 7.39
CA LEU A 231 -2.99 13.91 7.59
C LEU A 231 -2.41 14.33 6.23
N PRO A 232 -2.59 15.59 5.81
CA PRO A 232 -2.02 16.07 4.56
C PRO A 232 -0.48 15.95 4.63
N SER A 233 0.08 15.09 3.78
CA SER A 233 1.51 14.76 3.60
C SER A 233 2.23 13.91 4.66
N TYR A 234 1.79 13.82 5.93
CA TYR A 234 2.56 13.14 6.99
C TYR A 234 1.94 11.88 7.60
N GLY A 235 0.73 11.51 7.19
CA GLY A 235 -0.02 10.39 7.77
C GLY A 235 0.72 9.06 7.72
N GLY A 236 1.23 8.70 6.54
CA GLY A 236 1.97 7.45 6.36
C GLY A 236 3.18 7.35 7.29
N TYR A 237 3.96 8.41 7.41
CA TYR A 237 5.19 8.43 8.21
C TYR A 237 4.92 8.22 9.69
N VAL A 238 3.95 8.93 10.27
CA VAL A 238 3.61 8.77 11.69
C VAL A 238 3.14 7.33 11.98
N ARG A 239 2.29 6.77 11.11
CA ARG A 239 1.80 5.39 11.25
C ARG A 239 2.95 4.38 11.28
N TYR A 240 3.86 4.48 10.30
CA TYR A 240 4.95 3.51 10.18
C TYR A 240 6.02 3.70 11.25
N VAL A 241 6.36 4.95 11.62
CA VAL A 241 7.34 5.21 12.70
C VAL A 241 6.84 4.68 14.03
N VAL A 242 5.57 4.91 14.38
CA VAL A 242 5.00 4.36 15.61
C VAL A 242 4.90 2.84 15.54
N GLY A 243 4.49 2.28 14.40
CA GLY A 243 4.49 0.83 14.18
C GLY A 243 5.86 0.21 14.43
N ILE A 244 6.91 0.77 13.83
CA ILE A 244 8.30 0.33 14.01
C ILE A 244 8.71 0.43 15.49
N ALA A 245 8.42 1.54 16.16
CA ALA A 245 8.75 1.73 17.57
C ALA A 245 8.05 0.69 18.47
N VAL A 246 6.75 0.44 18.26
CA VAL A 246 5.99 -0.57 19.01
C VAL A 246 6.57 -1.97 18.76
N THR A 247 6.83 -2.33 17.51
CA THR A 247 7.42 -3.64 17.18
C THR A 247 8.81 -3.81 17.81
N ALA A 248 9.66 -2.78 17.77
CA ALA A 248 10.98 -2.83 18.40
C ALA A 248 10.89 -3.00 19.92
N LEU A 249 9.98 -2.28 20.59
CA LEU A 249 9.77 -2.38 22.03
C LEU A 249 9.20 -3.74 22.45
N VAL A 250 8.16 -4.22 21.75
CA VAL A 250 7.53 -5.52 22.01
C VAL A 250 8.53 -6.64 21.72
N GLY A 251 9.25 -6.56 20.60
CA GLY A 251 10.30 -7.51 20.23
C GLY A 251 11.41 -7.58 21.28
N ARG A 252 11.92 -6.43 21.72
CA ARG A 252 12.92 -6.35 22.80
C ARG A 252 12.41 -6.97 24.09
N TYR A 253 11.18 -6.64 24.50
CA TYR A 253 10.58 -7.21 25.71
C TYR A 253 10.43 -8.73 25.61
N ALA A 254 9.97 -9.25 24.48
CA ALA A 254 9.82 -10.68 24.23
C ALA A 254 11.16 -11.42 24.28
N ILE A 255 12.20 -10.88 23.64
CA ILE A 255 13.56 -11.44 23.66
C ILE A 255 14.10 -11.49 25.10
N LEU A 256 13.98 -10.39 25.85
CA LEU A 256 14.43 -10.36 27.25
C LEU A 256 13.62 -11.28 28.17
N ALA A 257 12.32 -11.44 27.90
CA ALA A 257 11.48 -12.37 28.64
C ALA A 257 11.86 -13.83 28.36
N LEU A 258 12.15 -14.16 27.09
CA LEU A 258 12.60 -15.48 26.67
C LEU A 258 13.96 -15.83 27.28
N ASN A 259 14.93 -14.91 27.24
CA ASN A 259 16.25 -15.12 27.82
C ASN A 259 16.18 -15.37 29.33
N ARG A 260 15.43 -14.55 30.08
CA ARG A 260 15.19 -14.76 31.52
C ARG A 260 14.45 -16.07 31.83
N TYR A 261 13.65 -16.56 30.90
CA TYR A 261 12.98 -17.84 31.06
C TYR A 261 13.97 -19.00 30.85
N LEU A 262 14.79 -18.95 29.80
CA LEU A 262 15.84 -19.94 29.53
C LEU A 262 16.90 -19.98 30.63
N GLU A 263 17.31 -18.83 31.17
CA GLU A 263 18.25 -18.76 32.30
C GLU A 263 17.69 -19.45 33.55
N ARG A 264 16.43 -19.17 33.90
CA ARG A 264 15.76 -19.86 35.02
C ARG A 264 15.65 -21.35 34.80
N GLN A 265 15.42 -21.78 33.57
CA GLN A 265 15.38 -23.21 33.23
C GLN A 265 16.75 -23.88 33.40
N ARG A 266 17.83 -23.24 32.93
CA ARG A 266 19.21 -23.73 33.12
C ARG A 266 19.58 -23.82 34.60
N GLN A 267 19.21 -22.83 35.41
CA GLN A 267 19.43 -22.86 36.86
C GLN A 267 18.66 -24.01 37.53
N ALA A 268 17.40 -24.23 37.13
CA ALA A 268 16.60 -25.35 37.63
C ALA A 268 17.22 -26.71 37.27
N GLU A 269 17.82 -26.85 36.08
CA GLU A 269 18.51 -28.08 35.66
C GLU A 269 19.82 -28.36 36.43
N ALA A 270 20.45 -27.34 37.03
CA ALA A 270 21.70 -27.49 37.79
C ALA A 270 21.50 -27.85 39.29
N LEU A 271 20.30 -27.64 39.85
CA LEU A 271 20.01 -27.88 41.27
C LEU A 271 19.81 -29.37 41.60
N PRO A 272 20.20 -29.87 42.78
CA PRO A 272 19.98 -31.27 43.19
C PRO A 272 18.50 -31.69 43.18
N ASP A 273 18.23 -32.95 42.82
CA ASP A 273 16.86 -33.47 42.58
C ASP A 273 15.90 -33.33 43.77
N GLN A 274 16.38 -33.40 45.01
CA GLN A 274 15.52 -33.32 46.20
C GLN A 274 15.01 -31.90 46.47
N GLU A 275 15.81 -30.88 46.14
CA GLU A 275 15.44 -29.46 46.29
C GLU A 275 14.53 -29.01 45.15
N ARG A 276 14.83 -29.47 43.92
CA ARG A 276 14.03 -29.20 42.71
C ARG A 276 12.57 -29.66 42.87
N ARG A 277 12.34 -30.81 43.50
CA ARG A 277 10.97 -31.34 43.77
C ARG A 277 10.17 -30.50 44.77
N LYS A 278 10.83 -29.79 45.69
CA LYS A 278 10.16 -28.95 46.70
C LYS A 278 9.67 -27.63 46.11
N GLU A 279 10.40 -27.07 45.14
CA GLU A 279 10.06 -25.80 44.47
C GLU A 279 9.02 -25.96 43.34
N LEU A 280 8.90 -27.15 42.74
CA LEU A 280 7.92 -27.38 41.69
C LEU A 280 6.49 -27.42 42.24
N GLY A 281 5.66 -26.49 41.77
CA GLY A 281 4.25 -26.43 42.12
C GLY A 281 3.48 -27.69 41.69
N TYR A 282 2.78 -28.32 42.64
CA TYR A 282 1.95 -29.52 42.47
C TYR A 282 1.16 -29.55 41.16
N ASP A 283 0.37 -28.48 40.89
CA ASP A 283 -0.52 -28.42 39.74
C ASP A 283 0.24 -28.30 38.40
N VAL A 284 1.43 -27.70 38.42
CA VAL A 284 2.28 -27.55 37.22
C VAL A 284 2.92 -28.90 36.87
N ALA A 285 3.42 -29.61 37.87
CA ALA A 285 4.01 -30.93 37.66
C ALA A 285 2.99 -31.93 37.11
N LEU A 286 1.79 -32.00 37.70
CA LEU A 286 0.74 -32.91 37.25
C LEU A 286 0.23 -32.55 35.85
N ALA A 287 0.09 -31.26 35.52
CA ALA A 287 -0.33 -30.81 34.19
C ALA A 287 0.71 -31.11 33.09
N ARG A 288 2.01 -31.08 33.42
CA ARG A 288 3.09 -31.45 32.49
C ARG A 288 3.13 -32.96 32.28
N LEU A 289 3.03 -33.73 33.36
CA LEU A 289 2.93 -35.19 33.28
C LEU A 289 1.72 -35.64 32.45
N ALA A 290 0.54 -35.02 32.62
CA ALA A 290 -0.63 -35.33 31.80
C ALA A 290 -0.42 -35.12 30.28
N LYS A 291 0.60 -34.34 29.89
CA LYS A 291 0.98 -34.09 28.49
C LYS A 291 2.23 -34.85 28.03
N ASN A 292 2.71 -35.84 28.80
CA ASN A 292 3.95 -36.56 28.54
C ASN A 292 5.19 -35.63 28.50
N VAL A 293 5.21 -34.60 29.34
CA VAL A 293 6.31 -33.64 29.45
C VAL A 293 6.93 -33.72 30.85
N CYS A 294 8.26 -33.80 30.93
CA CYS A 294 8.98 -33.78 32.20
C CYS A 294 8.73 -32.46 32.95
N PRO A 295 8.30 -32.49 34.23
CA PRO A 295 8.13 -31.28 35.01
C PRO A 295 9.40 -30.45 35.18
N GLY A 296 10.57 -31.09 35.22
CA GLY A 296 11.87 -30.45 35.43
C GLY A 296 12.43 -29.80 34.16
N CYS A 297 12.76 -30.59 33.14
CA CYS A 297 13.45 -30.10 31.93
C CYS A 297 12.50 -29.75 30.77
N GLU A 298 11.19 -29.94 30.92
CA GLU A 298 10.16 -29.65 29.90
C GLU A 298 10.34 -30.39 28.57
N ARG A 299 11.17 -31.45 28.56
CA ARG A 299 11.34 -32.35 27.41
C ARG A 299 10.26 -33.46 27.42
N PRO A 300 9.89 -33.98 26.24
CA PRO A 300 8.97 -35.11 26.15
C PRO A 300 9.55 -36.34 26.86
N VAL A 301 8.70 -37.07 27.58
CA VAL A 301 9.04 -38.35 28.24
C VAL A 301 7.91 -39.33 28.01
N ASP A 302 8.24 -40.58 27.69
CA ASP A 302 7.25 -41.64 27.53
C ASP A 302 6.76 -42.13 28.90
N LEU A 303 5.62 -41.63 29.37
CA LEU A 303 5.02 -42.02 30.64
C LEU A 303 4.15 -43.27 30.55
N LYS A 304 3.92 -43.80 29.34
CA LYS A 304 3.17 -45.06 29.14
C LYS A 304 4.04 -46.27 29.46
N ASN A 305 5.35 -46.11 29.41
CA ASN A 305 6.29 -47.12 29.84
C ASN A 305 6.39 -47.14 31.37
N GLU A 306 5.84 -48.18 32.00
CA GLU A 306 5.81 -48.35 33.45
C GLU A 306 7.20 -48.53 34.08
N GLN A 307 8.23 -48.82 33.28
CA GLN A 307 9.62 -48.96 33.72
C GLN A 307 10.33 -47.60 33.88
N ILE A 308 9.76 -46.50 33.38
CA ILE A 308 10.38 -45.17 33.42
C ILE A 308 9.90 -44.42 34.66
N ASP A 309 10.60 -44.62 35.78
CA ASP A 309 10.35 -43.91 37.04
C ASP A 309 11.13 -42.59 37.16
N PHE A 310 12.20 -42.42 36.37
CA PHE A 310 13.05 -41.24 36.34
C PHE A 310 13.14 -40.67 34.92
N CYS A 311 13.30 -39.35 34.81
CA CYS A 311 13.46 -38.71 33.51
C CYS A 311 14.86 -39.00 32.93
N PRO A 312 14.96 -39.53 31.69
CA PRO A 312 16.25 -39.85 31.07
C PRO A 312 17.08 -38.60 30.70
N HIS A 313 16.46 -37.41 30.66
CA HIS A 313 17.13 -36.18 30.29
C HIS A 313 17.70 -35.39 31.47
N CYS A 314 17.09 -35.49 32.65
CA CYS A 314 17.46 -34.64 33.79
C CYS A 314 17.49 -35.35 35.15
N GLY A 315 17.23 -36.66 35.19
CA GLY A 315 17.33 -37.48 36.40
C GLY A 315 16.16 -37.37 37.37
N ILE A 316 15.25 -36.41 37.20
CA ILE A 316 14.16 -36.20 38.18
C ILE A 316 13.22 -37.43 38.27
N GLY A 317 12.87 -37.83 39.49
CA GLY A 317 11.90 -38.90 39.74
C GLY A 317 10.49 -38.45 39.41
N LEU A 318 9.87 -39.14 38.45
CA LEU A 318 8.53 -38.88 37.94
C LEU A 318 7.49 -39.69 38.71
N PHE A 319 7.84 -40.93 39.07
CA PHE A 319 6.99 -41.86 39.80
C PHE A 319 7.72 -42.47 40.99
N ASP A 320 6.97 -42.73 42.05
CA ASP A 320 7.40 -43.46 43.24
C ASP A 320 6.32 -44.48 43.63
N ARG A 321 6.63 -45.38 44.57
CA ARG A 321 5.65 -46.35 45.08
C ARG A 321 5.12 -45.89 46.42
N CYS A 322 3.82 -46.09 46.65
CA CYS A 322 3.22 -45.80 47.94
C CYS A 322 3.82 -46.70 49.04
N GLY A 323 4.24 -46.14 50.17
CA GLY A 323 4.75 -46.93 51.29
C GLY A 323 3.68 -47.78 52.01
N HIS A 324 2.40 -47.53 51.77
CA HIS A 324 1.29 -48.26 52.41
C HIS A 324 0.67 -49.33 51.51
N CYS A 325 0.35 -49.01 50.25
CA CYS A 325 -0.28 -49.94 49.31
C CYS A 325 0.61 -50.36 48.13
N HIS A 326 1.88 -49.91 48.09
CA HIS A 326 2.86 -50.18 47.03
C HIS A 326 2.46 -49.80 45.59
N THR A 327 1.30 -49.17 45.38
CA THR A 327 0.87 -48.67 44.07
C THR A 327 1.85 -47.61 43.55
N ARG A 328 2.23 -47.72 42.27
CA ARG A 328 3.02 -46.73 41.54
C ARG A 328 2.21 -45.45 41.39
N LYS A 329 2.65 -44.35 41.98
CA LYS A 329 2.00 -43.03 41.92
C LYS A 329 2.98 -41.99 41.41
N SER A 330 2.49 -40.82 41.01
CA SER A 330 3.38 -39.70 40.69
C SER A 330 4.16 -39.29 41.94
N ALA A 331 5.47 -39.09 41.79
CA ALA A 331 6.33 -38.59 42.87
C ALA A 331 5.92 -37.17 43.34
N PHE A 332 5.12 -36.46 42.54
CA PHE A 332 4.57 -35.15 42.87
C PHE A 332 3.17 -35.25 43.50
N ALA A 333 2.55 -36.43 43.57
CA ALA A 333 1.22 -36.62 44.14
C ALA A 333 1.21 -36.32 45.65
N ARG A 334 0.29 -35.45 46.13
CA ARG A 334 0.13 -35.18 47.58
C ARG A 334 -0.46 -36.37 48.34
N PHE A 335 -1.35 -37.08 47.69
CA PHE A 335 -2.05 -38.25 48.20
C PHE A 335 -1.89 -39.41 47.21
N CYS A 336 -1.86 -40.64 47.72
CA CYS A 336 -1.94 -41.81 46.85
C CYS A 336 -3.32 -41.86 46.19
N HIS A 337 -3.35 -42.00 44.86
CA HIS A 337 -4.62 -42.09 44.11
C HIS A 337 -5.38 -43.40 44.38
N ALA A 338 -4.70 -44.44 44.90
CA ALA A 338 -5.29 -45.74 45.18
C ALA A 338 -5.84 -45.87 46.62
N CYS A 339 -5.11 -45.39 47.62
CA CYS A 339 -5.49 -45.55 49.04
C CYS A 339 -5.69 -44.23 49.81
N GLY A 340 -5.46 -43.06 49.19
CA GLY A 340 -5.63 -41.76 49.83
C GLY A 340 -4.53 -41.39 50.85
N THR A 341 -3.61 -42.29 51.18
CA THR A 341 -2.51 -42.01 52.13
C THR A 341 -1.63 -40.87 51.65
N VAL A 342 -1.27 -39.95 52.56
CA VAL A 342 -0.35 -38.83 52.28
C VAL A 342 1.02 -39.33 51.83
N ALA A 343 1.63 -38.66 50.85
CA ALA A 343 2.95 -39.04 50.36
C ALA A 343 4.05 -38.71 51.40
N ALA A 344 4.94 -39.68 51.67
CA ALA A 344 5.91 -39.65 52.77
C ALA A 344 7.06 -38.62 52.63
N GLY A 345 7.12 -37.83 51.56
CA GLY A 345 8.16 -36.81 51.34
C GLY A 345 7.92 -35.44 52.00
N ARG A 346 6.87 -35.30 52.83
CA ARG A 346 6.52 -34.04 53.52
C ARG A 346 6.32 -34.16 55.03
N ALA A 347 6.53 -35.34 55.62
CA ALA A 347 6.38 -35.55 57.07
C ALA A 347 7.55 -34.97 57.90
N GLY A 348 8.24 -33.92 57.43
CA GLY A 348 9.44 -33.36 58.05
C GLY A 348 9.51 -31.83 58.00
N SER A 349 8.37 -31.14 58.15
CA SER A 349 8.33 -29.71 58.46
C SER A 349 6.98 -29.34 59.09
N ALA A 350 6.72 -29.92 60.26
CA ALA A 350 5.74 -29.42 61.20
C ALA A 350 6.47 -29.25 62.52
N ASP A 351 7.25 -28.17 62.60
CA ASP A 351 7.53 -27.40 63.81
C ASP A 351 7.58 -25.92 63.40
#